data_AF-A0A520BH64-F1
#
_entry.id   AF-A0A520BH64-F1
#
_cell.length_a   1.000
_cell.length_b   1.000
_cell.length_c   1.000
_cell.angle_alpha   90.00
_cell.angle_beta   90.00
_cell.angle_gamma   90.00
#
_symmetry.space_group_name_H-M   'P 1'
#
loop_
_entity.id
_entity.type
_entity.pdbx_description
1 polymer ?
#
loop_
_entity_poly.entity_id
_entity_poly.type
_entity_poly.pdbx_seq_one_letter_code
_entity_poly.pdbx_strand_id
1 'polypeptide(L)'
;MIKLFSNWLMHFATPSTLGRTVVGILLFVSLSANAQNVKIYAVKDTTELWDKKYRSEIYWGFYKVDMVEKTVQHKSFEFRGGDKAPGLTNLINLFKDEPKDWFEILSPTKMKVKRVKGTRVKRAWNDFATPGRTGGSPSYSFFINVDTLRTQGGRLKFILDKELTEKYKLETKN
;
A
#
# COMPACT_ATOMS: atom_id res chain seq x y z
N MET A 1 75.03 21.24 -17.99
CA MET A 1 74.50 20.64 -19.25
C MET A 1 73.80 19.34 -18.86
N ILE A 2 72.45 19.34 -18.70
CA ILE A 2 71.44 18.85 -19.69
C ILE A 2 71.63 17.33 -19.92
N LYS A 3 70.74 16.37 -19.67
CA LYS A 3 69.27 16.20 -19.48
C LYS A 3 69.07 14.82 -18.78
N LEU A 4 68.25 14.65 -17.73
CA LEU A 4 66.78 14.44 -17.68
C LEU A 4 66.24 13.09 -18.26
N PHE A 5 65.72 12.27 -17.34
CA PHE A 5 64.41 11.56 -17.28
C PHE A 5 64.00 10.32 -18.13
N SER A 6 63.44 9.37 -17.35
CA SER A 6 62.18 8.61 -17.52
C SER A 6 62.17 7.34 -18.39
N ASN A 7 61.82 6.21 -17.76
CA ASN A 7 60.54 5.47 -17.84
C ASN A 7 60.43 4.52 -19.03
N TRP A 8 60.31 3.21 -18.77
CA TRP A 8 59.05 2.48 -18.91
C TRP A 8 59.24 1.00 -18.54
N LEU A 9 58.34 0.50 -17.70
CA LEU A 9 58.24 -0.89 -17.26
C LEU A 9 56.82 -1.34 -17.63
N MET A 10 56.68 -2.43 -18.39
CA MET A 10 55.57 -3.42 -18.46
C MET A 10 55.77 -4.23 -19.75
N HIS A 11 56.25 -5.47 -19.69
CA HIS A 11 55.53 -6.73 -19.46
C HIS A 11 54.43 -7.07 -20.49
N PHE A 12 54.82 -8.03 -21.36
CA PHE A 12 54.13 -9.15 -21.99
C PHE A 12 52.75 -8.98 -22.65
N ALA A 13 52.73 -9.34 -23.95
CA ALA A 13 51.56 -9.77 -24.69
C ALA A 13 51.59 -11.30 -24.89
N THR A 14 50.60 -11.99 -24.28
CA THR A 14 49.67 -13.01 -24.84
C THR A 14 50.21 -14.28 -25.58
N PRO A 15 49.36 -15.27 -25.94
CA PRO A 15 48.36 -16.03 -25.17
C PRO A 15 48.43 -17.56 -25.47
N SER A 16 47.79 -18.42 -24.66
CA SER A 16 47.15 -19.65 -25.20
C SER A 16 46.29 -20.40 -24.16
N THR A 17 45.00 -20.50 -24.49
CA THR A 17 44.08 -21.64 -24.32
C THR A 17 43.65 -22.13 -22.93
N LEU A 18 42.31 -22.06 -22.73
CA LEU A 18 41.43 -22.98 -21.97
C LEU A 18 41.60 -22.99 -20.44
N GLY A 19 40.62 -22.67 -19.60
CA GLY A 19 39.22 -22.36 -19.80
C GLY A 19 38.51 -22.28 -18.44
N ARG A 20 37.45 -21.46 -18.39
CA ARG A 20 36.40 -21.39 -17.36
C ARG A 20 36.77 -20.75 -16.02
N THR A 21 36.99 -19.43 -16.04
CA THR A 21 36.54 -18.58 -14.94
C THR A 21 35.07 -18.20 -15.20
N VAL A 22 34.19 -18.72 -14.36
CA VAL A 22 32.77 -18.36 -14.31
C VAL A 22 32.69 -16.90 -13.86
N VAL A 23 32.48 -16.00 -14.83
CA VAL A 23 32.11 -14.61 -14.54
C VAL A 23 30.69 -14.66 -14.00
N GLY A 24 30.56 -14.57 -12.68
CA GLY A 24 29.28 -14.36 -12.01
C GLY A 24 28.71 -13.01 -12.44
N ILE A 25 27.83 -13.02 -13.43
CA ILE A 25 27.03 -11.86 -13.78
C ILE A 25 26.05 -11.63 -12.62
N LEU A 26 26.40 -10.71 -11.73
CA LEU A 26 25.45 -10.11 -10.79
C LEU A 26 24.45 -9.29 -11.63
N LEU A 27 23.39 -9.97 -12.07
CA LEU A 27 22.18 -9.34 -12.59
C LEU A 27 21.52 -8.60 -11.43
N PHE A 28 21.98 -7.37 -11.18
CA PHE A 28 21.12 -6.36 -10.59
C PHE A 28 20.03 -6.11 -11.61
N VAL A 29 18.92 -6.85 -11.47
CA VAL A 29 17.66 -6.45 -12.10
C VAL A 29 17.26 -5.16 -11.40
N SER A 30 17.73 -4.04 -11.94
CA SER A 30 17.11 -2.74 -11.75
C SER A 30 15.71 -2.84 -12.33
N LEU A 31 14.76 -3.30 -11.51
CA LEU A 31 13.32 -3.11 -11.72
C LEU A 31 13.02 -1.61 -11.58
N SER A 32 13.55 -0.81 -12.50
CA SER A 32 13.01 0.51 -12.81
C SER A 32 11.86 0.31 -13.80
N ALA A 33 10.80 -0.35 -13.33
CA ALA A 33 9.49 -0.17 -13.92
C ALA A 33 8.85 0.98 -13.15
N ASN A 34 8.35 1.99 -13.84
CA ASN A 34 7.35 2.93 -13.32
C ASN A 34 6.04 2.15 -13.05
N ALA A 35 6.09 1.14 -12.20
CA ALA A 35 4.94 0.42 -11.74
C ALA A 35 4.42 1.18 -10.53
N GLN A 36 3.40 2.00 -10.75
CA GLN A 36 2.50 2.39 -9.67
C GLN A 36 2.17 1.13 -8.85
N ASN A 37 2.73 1.02 -7.66
CA ASN A 37 2.59 -0.17 -6.80
C ASN A 37 1.32 -0.05 -5.94
N VAL A 38 0.27 0.51 -6.55
CA VAL A 38 -1.07 0.66 -5.98
C VAL A 38 -1.85 -0.62 -6.25
N LYS A 39 -2.52 -1.10 -5.21
CA LYS A 39 -3.43 -2.26 -5.25
C LYS A 39 -4.74 -1.88 -4.58
N ILE A 40 -5.86 -2.24 -5.20
CA ILE A 40 -7.18 -2.09 -4.59
C ILE A 40 -7.71 -3.47 -4.23
N TYR A 41 -8.00 -3.67 -2.95
CA TYR A 41 -8.63 -4.89 -2.45
C TYR A 41 -10.10 -4.58 -2.14
N ALA A 42 -11.01 -5.43 -2.61
CA ALA A 42 -12.43 -5.27 -2.41
C ALA A 42 -13.00 -6.47 -1.63
N VAL A 43 -14.10 -6.23 -0.92
CA VAL A 43 -14.96 -7.28 -0.36
C VAL A 43 -16.40 -6.87 -0.59
N LYS A 44 -17.22 -7.83 -1.01
CA LYS A 44 -18.67 -7.67 -1.07
C LYS A 44 -19.27 -8.75 -0.20
N ASP A 45 -19.89 -8.36 0.89
CA ASP A 45 -20.55 -9.24 1.83
C ASP A 45 -22.05 -8.95 1.82
N THR A 46 -22.87 -9.98 1.96
CA THR A 46 -24.33 -9.86 1.95
C THR A 46 -24.89 -10.53 3.18
N THR A 47 -25.46 -9.72 4.06
CA THR A 47 -26.08 -10.16 5.30
C THR A 47 -27.57 -10.33 5.07
N GLU A 48 -28.04 -11.57 5.13
CA GLU A 48 -29.47 -11.86 5.17
C GLU A 48 -30.04 -11.42 6.52
N LEU A 49 -31.13 -10.67 6.47
CA LEU A 49 -31.85 -10.26 7.68
C LEU A 49 -32.77 -11.40 8.11
N TRP A 50 -32.91 -11.57 9.43
CA TRP A 50 -33.72 -12.64 10.02
C TRP A 50 -35.20 -12.56 9.62
N ASP A 51 -35.69 -11.35 9.36
CA ASP A 51 -37.05 -11.10 8.89
C ASP A 51 -37.05 -10.98 7.35
N LYS A 52 -37.71 -11.95 6.70
CA LYS A 52 -37.86 -12.04 5.24
C LYS A 52 -38.60 -10.84 4.62
N LYS A 53 -39.25 -10.01 5.44
CA LYS A 53 -39.86 -8.75 5.00
C LYS A 53 -38.82 -7.72 4.57
N TYR A 54 -37.61 -7.77 5.14
CA TYR A 54 -36.55 -6.83 4.83
C TYR A 54 -35.57 -7.43 3.83
N ARG A 55 -35.11 -6.60 2.88
CA ARG A 55 -34.12 -7.00 1.88
C ARG A 55 -32.74 -7.08 2.53
N SER A 56 -31.92 -8.02 2.08
CA SER A 56 -30.56 -8.24 2.58
C SER A 56 -29.71 -6.96 2.51
N GLU A 57 -28.87 -6.77 3.51
CA GLU A 57 -27.92 -5.67 3.58
C GLU A 57 -26.61 -6.09 2.90
N ILE A 58 -26.13 -5.25 1.99
CA ILE A 58 -24.92 -5.48 1.22
C ILE A 58 -23.87 -4.50 1.72
N TYR A 59 -22.77 -5.05 2.24
CA TYR A 59 -21.57 -4.32 2.56
C TYR A 59 -20.59 -4.44 1.40
N TRP A 60 -20.16 -3.31 0.85
CA TRP A 60 -19.12 -3.26 -0.17
C TRP A 60 -17.95 -2.40 0.31
N GLY A 61 -16.86 -3.04 0.70
CA GLY A 61 -15.67 -2.39 1.23
C GLY A 61 -14.51 -2.42 0.25
N PHE A 62 -13.69 -1.38 0.29
CA PHE A 62 -12.49 -1.22 -0.52
C PHE A 62 -11.33 -0.73 0.34
N TYR A 63 -10.17 -1.33 0.13
CA TYR A 63 -8.89 -0.83 0.61
C TYR A 63 -7.99 -0.51 -0.57
N LYS A 64 -7.55 0.74 -0.66
CA LYS A 64 -6.45 1.13 -1.54
C LYS A 64 -5.16 1.07 -0.75
N VAL A 65 -4.20 0.29 -1.23
CA VAL A 65 -2.85 0.18 -0.65
C VAL A 65 -1.86 0.71 -1.65
N ASP A 66 -1.13 1.76 -1.28
CA ASP A 66 -0.01 2.28 -2.03
C ASP A 66 1.29 1.81 -1.37
N MET A 67 2.01 0.90 -2.04
CA MET A 67 3.26 0.36 -1.53
C MET A 67 4.46 1.32 -1.70
N VAL A 68 4.33 2.36 -2.53
CA VAL A 68 5.36 3.39 -2.74
C VAL A 68 5.24 4.46 -1.66
N GLU A 69 4.07 5.07 -1.54
CA GLU A 69 3.78 6.08 -0.50
C GLU A 69 3.68 5.46 0.90
N LYS A 70 3.52 4.13 0.98
CA LYS A 70 3.22 3.37 2.20
C LYS A 70 1.97 3.89 2.89
N THR A 71 0.91 4.08 2.12
CA THR A 71 -0.40 4.55 2.60
C THR A 71 -1.50 3.54 2.36
N VAL A 72 -2.48 3.52 3.26
CA VAL A 72 -3.74 2.80 3.10
C VAL A 72 -4.89 3.79 3.19
N GLN A 73 -5.87 3.65 2.31
CA GLN A 73 -7.15 4.35 2.36
C GLN A 73 -8.27 3.31 2.37
N HIS A 74 -9.34 3.60 3.11
CA HIS A 74 -10.51 2.72 3.21
C HIS A 74 -11.75 3.46 2.75
N LYS A 75 -12.60 2.81 1.97
CA LYS A 75 -13.94 3.29 1.63
C LYS A 75 -14.91 2.12 1.71
N SER A 76 -16.11 2.34 2.21
CA SER A 76 -17.17 1.36 2.12
C SER A 76 -18.53 1.97 1.80
N PHE A 77 -19.39 1.14 1.25
CA PHE A 77 -20.79 1.43 1.00
C PHE A 77 -21.66 0.36 1.63
N GLU A 78 -22.78 0.79 2.18
CA GLU A 78 -23.81 -0.07 2.74
C GLU A 78 -25.12 0.26 2.02
N PHE A 79 -25.77 -0.74 1.45
CA PHE A 79 -27.02 -0.59 0.69
C PHE A 79 -27.82 -1.88 0.73
N ARG A 80 -29.11 -1.85 0.39
CA ARG A 80 -29.97 -3.04 0.41
C ARG A 80 -30.14 -3.66 -0.96
N GLY A 81 -30.56 -4.92 -0.98
CA GLY A 81 -30.95 -5.60 -2.22
C GLY A 81 -31.97 -4.77 -3.01
N GLY A 82 -31.69 -4.53 -4.29
CA GLY A 82 -32.56 -3.73 -5.16
C GLY A 82 -32.46 -2.21 -4.98
N ASP A 83 -31.61 -1.71 -4.07
CA ASP A 83 -31.18 -0.31 -4.12
C ASP A 83 -30.19 -0.12 -5.28
N LYS A 84 -30.04 1.12 -5.75
CA LYS A 84 -29.04 1.45 -6.76
C LYS A 84 -27.65 1.28 -6.14
N ALA A 85 -26.87 0.33 -6.67
CA ALA A 85 -25.49 0.13 -6.26
C ALA A 85 -24.66 1.42 -6.44
N PRO A 86 -23.68 1.68 -5.57
CA PRO A 86 -22.77 2.81 -5.73
C PRO A 86 -22.06 2.72 -7.08
N GLY A 87 -22.10 3.82 -7.84
CA GLY A 87 -21.42 3.88 -9.13
C GLY A 87 -19.91 3.97 -8.93
N LEU A 88 -19.16 2.99 -9.42
CA LEU A 88 -17.69 2.99 -9.46
C LEU A 88 -17.14 3.64 -10.74
N THR A 89 -17.90 4.55 -11.36
CA THR A 89 -17.55 5.17 -12.65
C THR A 89 -16.49 6.27 -12.53
N ASN A 90 -16.21 6.78 -11.33
CA ASN A 90 -15.16 7.76 -11.09
C ASN A 90 -14.28 7.26 -9.94
N LEU A 91 -13.25 6.48 -10.28
CA LEU A 91 -12.42 5.78 -9.30
C LEU A 91 -11.48 6.72 -8.57
N ILE A 92 -11.09 7.82 -9.20
CA ILE A 92 -10.31 8.88 -8.57
C ILE A 92 -11.04 9.40 -7.33
N ASN A 93 -12.35 9.65 -7.46
CA ASN A 93 -13.16 10.16 -6.36
C ASN A 93 -13.43 9.13 -5.26
N LEU A 94 -13.28 7.83 -5.55
CA LEU A 94 -13.56 6.76 -4.58
C LEU A 94 -12.74 6.91 -3.29
N PHE A 95 -11.49 7.38 -3.41
CA PHE A 95 -10.55 7.55 -2.29
C PHE A 95 -10.07 8.99 -2.08
N LYS A 96 -10.60 9.97 -2.82
CA LYS A 96 -10.06 11.34 -2.81
C LYS A 96 -10.20 12.01 -1.44
N ASP A 97 -11.36 11.84 -0.81
CA ASP A 97 -11.70 12.49 0.45
C ASP A 97 -11.41 11.59 1.67
N GLU A 98 -10.91 10.38 1.44
CA GLU A 98 -10.63 9.42 2.51
C GLU A 98 -9.27 9.68 3.16
N PRO A 99 -9.19 9.63 4.52
CA PRO A 99 -7.94 9.81 5.22
C PRO A 99 -6.93 8.74 4.82
N LYS A 100 -5.66 9.15 4.73
CA LYS A 100 -4.54 8.25 4.48
C LYS A 100 -3.95 7.80 5.82
N ASP A 101 -3.81 6.50 5.98
CA ASP A 101 -3.08 5.90 7.09
C ASP A 101 -1.71 5.40 6.61
N TRP A 102 -0.64 5.91 7.22
CA TRP A 102 0.72 5.50 6.89
C TRP A 102 1.10 4.21 7.62
N PHE A 103 1.72 3.29 6.89
CA PHE A 103 2.16 2.01 7.43
C PHE A 103 3.67 1.80 7.31
N GLU A 104 4.17 0.91 8.16
CA GLU A 104 5.48 0.32 8.03
C GLU A 104 5.36 -1.15 7.63
N ILE A 105 6.28 -1.60 6.77
CA ILE A 105 6.38 -3.00 6.39
C ILE A 105 7.18 -3.70 7.47
N LEU A 106 6.54 -4.61 8.21
CA LEU A 106 7.21 -5.42 9.23
C LEU A 106 7.81 -6.70 8.64
N SER A 107 7.15 -7.24 7.61
CA SER A 107 7.59 -8.43 6.87
C SER A 107 6.92 -8.43 5.49
N PRO A 108 7.34 -9.29 4.54
CA PRO A 108 6.74 -9.35 3.21
C PRO A 108 5.21 -9.57 3.21
N THR A 109 4.66 -10.16 4.27
CA THR A 109 3.24 -10.48 4.41
C THR A 109 2.54 -9.65 5.49
N LYS A 110 3.21 -8.67 6.11
CA LYS A 110 2.66 -7.91 7.24
C LYS A 110 3.03 -6.43 7.19
N MET A 111 2.00 -5.60 7.28
CA MET A 111 2.11 -4.15 7.41
C MET A 111 1.50 -3.69 8.73
N LYS A 112 2.01 -2.61 9.31
CA LYS A 112 1.49 -2.04 10.55
C LYS A 112 1.27 -0.54 10.41
N VAL A 113 0.05 -0.11 10.68
CA VAL A 113 -0.29 1.30 10.85
C VAL A 113 0.08 1.71 12.27
N LYS A 114 0.85 2.78 12.40
CA LYS A 114 1.26 3.29 13.71
C LYS A 114 0.10 3.95 14.43
N ARG A 115 0.14 3.87 15.75
CA ARG A 115 -0.80 4.61 16.60
C ARG A 115 -0.60 6.10 16.39
N VAL A 116 -1.65 6.81 16.00
CA VAL A 116 -1.66 8.27 16.03
C VAL A 116 -1.96 8.70 17.45
N LYS A 117 -0.96 9.29 18.13
CA LYS A 117 -1.17 9.82 19.49
C LYS A 117 -2.06 11.05 19.39
N GLY A 118 -3.14 11.07 20.17
CA GLY A 118 -3.95 12.27 20.33
C GLY A 118 -3.11 13.42 20.89
N THR A 119 -3.35 14.63 20.41
CA THR A 119 -2.72 15.83 20.95
C THR A 119 -3.43 16.24 22.24
N ARG A 120 -2.63 16.66 23.23
CA ARG A 120 -3.18 17.32 24.41
C ARG A 120 -3.47 18.76 24.02
N VAL A 121 -4.74 19.15 24.03
CA VAL A 121 -5.12 20.54 23.80
C VAL A 121 -4.57 21.38 24.96
N LYS A 122 -3.94 22.53 24.67
CA LYS A 122 -3.55 23.48 25.72
C LYS A 122 -4.83 23.93 26.42
N ARG A 123 -4.89 23.80 27.75
CA ARG A 123 -6.07 24.22 28.53
C ARG A 123 -6.36 25.70 28.28
N ALA A 124 -7.56 26.01 27.82
CA ALA A 124 -8.10 27.35 27.98
C ALA A 124 -8.41 27.58 29.48
N TRP A 125 -8.44 28.83 29.94
CA TRP A 125 -8.80 29.17 31.33
C TRP A 125 -10.19 28.66 31.73
N ASN A 126 -11.08 28.40 30.77
CA ASN A 126 -12.42 27.88 31.04
C ASN A 126 -12.51 26.34 31.03
N ASP A 127 -11.44 25.63 30.66
CA ASP A 127 -11.41 24.15 30.53
C ASP A 127 -10.92 23.43 31.81
N PHE A 128 -10.95 24.09 32.98
CA PHE A 128 -10.53 23.42 34.23
C PHE A 128 -11.45 22.25 34.63
N ALA A 129 -12.73 22.28 34.24
CA ALA A 129 -13.72 21.27 34.62
C ALA A 129 -13.69 20.00 33.76
N THR A 130 -13.17 20.06 32.53
CA THR A 130 -13.13 18.90 31.62
C THR A 130 -11.83 18.95 30.79
N PRO A 131 -10.81 18.16 31.13
CA PRO A 131 -9.58 18.13 30.34
C PRO A 131 -9.88 17.60 28.93
N GLY A 132 -9.92 18.49 27.94
CA GLY A 132 -10.04 18.13 26.54
C GLY A 132 -8.85 17.28 26.08
N ARG A 133 -9.11 16.03 25.67
CA ARG A 133 -8.16 15.21 24.93
C ARG A 133 -8.72 14.98 23.54
N THR A 134 -7.98 15.36 22.51
CA THR A 134 -8.30 14.92 21.15
C THR A 134 -8.01 13.42 21.06
N GLY A 135 -9.00 12.64 20.64
CA GLY A 135 -8.85 11.19 20.49
C GLY A 135 -7.76 10.86 19.48
N GLY A 136 -6.86 9.93 19.83
CA GLY A 136 -5.90 9.35 18.89
C GLY A 136 -6.40 8.02 18.32
N SER A 137 -5.96 7.65 17.12
CA SER A 137 -6.30 6.37 16.49
C SER A 137 -5.40 5.23 17.01
N PRO A 138 -5.93 4.04 17.35
CA PRO A 138 -5.12 2.90 17.77
C PRO A 138 -4.20 2.41 16.64
N SER A 139 -3.11 1.72 16.99
CA SER A 139 -2.32 1.00 15.99
C SER A 139 -3.05 -0.27 15.57
N TYR A 140 -2.97 -0.64 14.30
CA TYR A 140 -3.51 -1.89 13.79
C TYR A 140 -2.60 -2.45 12.68
N SER A 141 -2.74 -3.74 12.39
CA SER A 141 -1.90 -4.43 11.40
C SER A 141 -2.74 -4.99 10.26
N PHE A 142 -2.14 -5.07 9.09
CA PHE A 142 -2.65 -5.80 7.94
C PHE A 142 -1.76 -7.01 7.66
N PHE A 143 -2.40 -8.10 7.23
CA PHE A 143 -1.75 -9.26 6.65
C PHE A 143 -2.05 -9.27 5.14
N ILE A 144 -1.00 -9.25 4.33
CA ILE A 144 -1.08 -9.34 2.88
C ILE A 144 -0.60 -10.72 2.45
N ASN A 145 -1.39 -11.35 1.59
CA ASN A 145 -0.93 -12.47 0.78
C ASN A 145 -1.34 -12.20 -0.66
N VAL A 146 -0.42 -11.59 -1.44
CA VAL A 146 -0.47 -11.22 -2.86
C VAL A 146 -1.82 -10.66 -3.34
N ASP A 147 -2.83 -11.52 -3.43
CA ASP A 147 -4.19 -11.26 -3.87
C ASP A 147 -5.17 -10.99 -2.72
N THR A 148 -4.72 -11.02 -1.46
CA THR A 148 -5.61 -10.92 -0.30
C THR A 148 -5.06 -10.01 0.77
N LEU A 149 -5.95 -9.27 1.41
CA LEU A 149 -5.67 -8.33 2.49
C LEU A 149 -6.61 -8.61 3.66
N ARG A 150 -6.07 -8.71 4.87
CA ARG A 150 -6.85 -8.93 6.10
C ARG A 150 -6.36 -8.02 7.22
N THR A 151 -7.27 -7.39 7.93
CA THR A 151 -6.96 -6.64 9.15
C THR A 151 -6.76 -7.59 10.34
N GLN A 152 -5.88 -7.22 11.26
CA GLN A 152 -5.66 -7.98 12.49
C GLN A 152 -6.95 -8.01 13.33
N GLY A 153 -7.46 -9.22 13.60
CA GLY A 153 -8.75 -9.41 14.28
C GLY A 153 -9.97 -9.22 13.38
N GLY A 154 -9.78 -8.83 12.11
CA GLY A 154 -10.86 -8.68 11.13
C GLY A 154 -11.41 -10.03 10.68
N ARG A 155 -12.74 -10.10 10.55
CA ARG A 155 -13.46 -11.25 9.96
C ARG A 155 -13.40 -11.22 8.43
N LEU A 156 -13.47 -10.02 7.85
CA LEU A 156 -13.51 -9.82 6.41
C LEU A 156 -12.13 -10.03 5.78
N LYS A 157 -12.12 -10.76 4.68
CA LYS A 157 -10.95 -10.98 3.82
C LYS A 157 -11.19 -10.24 2.51
N PHE A 158 -10.38 -9.22 2.25
CA PHE A 158 -10.45 -8.45 1.03
C PHE A 158 -9.61 -9.13 -0.04
N ILE A 159 -10.09 -9.11 -1.28
CA ILE A 159 -9.48 -9.76 -2.44
C ILE A 159 -9.05 -8.68 -3.42
N LEU A 160 -7.89 -8.85 -4.04
CA LEU A 160 -7.34 -7.94 -5.03
C LEU A 160 -8.29 -7.84 -6.22
N ASP A 161 -8.85 -6.66 -6.41
CA ASP A 161 -9.68 -6.35 -7.57
C ASP A 161 -8.75 -5.84 -8.68
N LYS A 162 -8.33 -6.76 -9.55
CA LYS A 162 -7.36 -6.48 -10.62
C LYS A 162 -7.93 -5.47 -11.62
N GLU A 163 -9.19 -5.64 -12.02
CA GLU A 163 -9.85 -4.74 -12.96
C GLU A 163 -9.97 -3.33 -12.40
N LEU A 164 -10.41 -3.20 -11.14
CA LEU A 164 -10.52 -1.90 -10.48
C LEU A 164 -9.14 -1.24 -10.30
N THR A 165 -8.13 -2.04 -9.97
CA THR A 165 -6.74 -1.59 -9.83
C THR A 165 -6.20 -1.07 -11.17
N GLU A 166 -6.42 -1.78 -12.28
CA GLU A 166 -5.98 -1.37 -13.61
C GLU A 166 -6.70 -0.09 -14.07
N LYS A 167 -8.02 -0.03 -13.92
CA LYS A 167 -8.81 1.17 -14.23
C LYS A 167 -8.35 2.38 -13.43
N TYR A 168 -8.10 2.20 -12.13
CA TYR A 168 -7.59 3.28 -11.28
C TYR A 168 -6.27 3.83 -11.81
N LYS A 169 -5.32 2.95 -12.18
CA LYS A 169 -4.01 3.34 -12.72
C LYS A 169 -4.13 4.10 -14.04
N LEU A 170 -5.04 3.67 -14.92
CA LEU A 170 -5.31 4.33 -16.21
C LEU A 170 -5.88 5.74 -15.99
N GLU A 171 -6.82 5.90 -15.05
CA GLU A 171 -7.44 7.19 -14.74
C GLU A 171 -6.47 8.16 -14.05
N THR A 172 -5.59 7.67 -13.19
CA THR A 172 -4.64 8.53 -12.46
C THR A 172 -3.37 8.88 -13.24
N LYS A 173 -3.20 8.38 -14.47
CA LYS A 173 -2.02 8.58 -15.35
C LYS A 173 -0.72 8.82 -14.56
N ASN A 174 -0.30 7.78 -13.86
CA ASN A 174 1.07 7.62 -13.36
C ASN A 174 1.71 6.39 -14.06
#